data_AF-A0A938MLE4-F1
#
_entry.id   AF-A0A938MLE4-F1
#
_cell.length_a   1.000
_cell.length_b   1.000
_cell.length_c   1.000
_cell.angle_alpha   90.00
_cell.angle_beta   90.00
_cell.angle_gamma   90.00
#
_symmetry.space_group_name_H-M   'P 1'
#
loop_
_entity.id
_entity.type
_entity.pdbx_description
1 polymer ?
#
loop_
_entity_poly.entity_id
_entity_poly.type
_entity_poly.pdbx_seq_one_letter_code
_entity_poly.pdbx_strand_id
1 'polypeptide(L)' 'MPTRRQFIKQTASAFCAAGLTRLSEAFQTPPSRPPNIVLILADDLGYGDLSCCGATTVRTPHADRLAREGVR' A
#
# COMPACT_ATOMS: atom_id res chain seq x y z
N MET A 1 48.11 -3.56 19.86
CA MET A 1 47.19 -4.67 19.51
C MET A 1 46.03 -4.66 20.50
N PRO A 2 44.76 -4.53 20.04
CA PRO A 2 43.61 -4.56 20.94
C PRO A 2 43.44 -5.96 21.57
N THR A 3 43.07 -6.01 22.84
CA THR A 3 42.87 -7.28 23.56
C THR A 3 41.55 -7.93 23.15
N ARG A 4 41.46 -9.28 23.14
CA ARG A 4 40.23 -10.03 22.76
C ARG A 4 38.98 -9.53 23.48
N ARG A 5 39.12 -9.06 24.73
CA ARG A 5 38.03 -8.49 25.55
C ARG A 5 37.55 -7.13 25.06
N GLN A 6 38.44 -6.27 24.54
CA GLN A 6 38.04 -4.98 23.96
C GLN A 6 37.31 -5.15 22.64
N PHE A 7 37.73 -6.13 21.82
CA PHE A 7 37.07 -6.44 20.56
C PHE A 7 35.61 -6.89 20.76
N ILE A 8 35.36 -7.82 21.70
CA ILE A 8 34.00 -8.30 22.05
C ILE A 8 33.11 -7.15 22.56
N LYS A 9 33.66 -6.22 23.35
CA LYS A 9 32.90 -5.07 23.87
C LYS A 9 32.53 -4.07 22.78
N GLN A 10 33.45 -3.81 21.83
CA GLN A 10 33.22 -2.86 20.74
C GLN A 10 32.25 -3.40 19.67
N THR A 11 32.33 -4.69 19.34
CA THR A 11 31.36 -5.31 18.42
C THR A 11 29.96 -5.40 19.05
N ALA A 12 29.86 -5.70 20.35
CA ALA A 12 28.58 -5.70 21.06
C ALA A 12 27.94 -4.31 21.13
N SER A 13 28.71 -3.24 21.39
CA SER A 13 28.14 -1.88 21.48
C SER A 13 27.70 -1.33 20.12
N ALA A 14 28.42 -1.65 19.04
CA ALA A 14 28.05 -1.25 17.69
C ALA A 14 26.76 -1.94 17.20
N PHE A 15 26.53 -3.19 17.60
CA PHE A 15 25.30 -3.92 17.29
C PHE A 15 24.08 -3.34 18.03
N CYS A 16 24.24 -2.92 19.28
CA CYS A 16 23.19 -2.24 20.04
C CYS A 16 22.85 -0.84 19.48
N ALA A 17 23.85 -0.06 19.07
CA ALA A 17 23.62 1.28 18.54
C ALA A 17 22.88 1.26 17.19
N ALA A 18 23.19 0.31 16.30
CA ALA A 18 22.49 0.14 15.03
C ALA A 18 21.07 -0.45 15.18
N GLY A 19 20.85 -1.27 16.22
CA GLY A 19 19.52 -1.78 16.55
C GLY A 19 18.58 -0.71 17.10
N LEU A 20 19.09 0.24 17.90
CA LEU A 20 18.29 1.31 18.49
C LEU A 20 17.73 2.28 17.45
N THR A 21 18.49 2.64 16.42
CA THR A 21 18.02 3.56 15.36
C THR A 21 16.91 2.95 14.52
N ARG A 22 17.01 1.64 14.20
CA ARG A 22 15.99 0.89 13.43
C ARG A 22 14.66 0.72 14.17
N LEU A 23 14.71 0.61 15.51
CA LEU A 23 13.50 0.53 16.32
C LEU A 23 12.74 1.87 16.32
N SER A 24 13.44 2.99 16.35
CA SER A 24 12.82 4.31 16.33
C SER A 24 12.06 4.61 15.03
N GLU A 25 12.54 4.10 13.89
CA GLU A 25 11.85 4.28 12.59
C GLU A 25 10.51 3.52 12.53
N ALA A 26 10.43 2.34 13.16
CA ALA A 26 9.21 1.54 13.18
C ALA A 26 8.05 2.22 13.93
N PHE A 27 8.36 3.05 14.93
CA PHE A 27 7.35 3.78 15.73
C PHE A 27 6.97 5.13 15.13
N GLN A 28 7.70 5.64 14.13
CA GLN A 28 7.44 6.95 13.53
C GLN A 28 6.58 6.91 12.27
N THR A 29 6.13 5.73 11.84
CA THR A 29 5.15 5.66 10.75
C THR A 29 3.78 6.07 11.30
N PRO A 30 3.23 7.24 10.92
CA PRO A 30 1.87 7.59 11.34
C PRO A 30 0.92 6.48 10.88
N PRO A 31 -0.08 6.10 11.70
CA PRO A 31 -1.02 5.08 11.31
C PRO A 31 -1.65 5.48 9.98
N SER A 32 -1.56 4.60 8.99
CA SER A 32 -2.21 4.85 7.70
C SER A 32 -3.70 5.02 7.98
N ARG A 33 -4.22 6.20 7.64
CA ARG A 33 -5.66 6.43 7.69
C ARG A 33 -6.35 5.36 6.83
N PRO A 34 -7.43 4.74 7.32
CA PRO A 34 -8.14 3.76 6.52
C PRO A 34 -8.59 4.38 5.19
N PRO A 35 -8.67 3.59 4.11
CA PRO A 35 -9.16 4.10 2.83
C PRO A 35 -10.62 4.54 2.96
N ASN A 36 -11.00 5.56 2.19
CA ASN A 36 -12.42 5.89 2.02
C ASN A 36 -13.05 4.86 1.07
N ILE A 37 -14.19 4.30 1.46
CA ILE A 37 -14.93 3.34 0.65
C ILE A 37 -16.17 4.03 0.10
N VAL A 38 -16.35 3.98 -1.22
CA VAL A 38 -17.54 4.49 -1.91
C VAL A 38 -18.21 3.31 -2.62
N LEU A 39 -19.42 2.94 -2.18
CA LEU A 39 -20.23 1.91 -2.83
C LEU A 39 -21.21 2.58 -3.79
N ILE A 40 -21.10 2.26 -5.07
CA ILE A 40 -22.04 2.71 -6.11
C ILE A 40 -22.92 1.52 -6.47
N LEU A 41 -24.20 1.60 -6.14
CA LEU A 41 -25.21 0.61 -6.53
C LEU A 41 -26.01 1.18 -7.70
N ALA A 42 -26.05 0.44 -8.81
CA ALA A 42 -26.92 0.73 -9.93
C ALA A 42 -28.00 -0.35 -9.98
N ASP A 43 -29.26 0.07 -10.02
CA ASP A 43 -30.41 -0.82 -10.12
C ASP A 43 -30.59 -1.28 -11.58
N ASP A 44 -31.03 -2.53 -11.76
CA ASP A 44 -31.28 -3.17 -13.07
C ASP A 44 -30.15 -3.06 -14.12
N LEU A 45 -28.89 -2.92 -13.67
CA LEU A 45 -27.74 -2.85 -14.58
C LEU A 45 -27.36 -4.24 -15.12
N GLY A 46 -27.61 -4.46 -16.40
CA GLY A 46 -27.24 -5.68 -17.14
C GLY A 46 -25.82 -5.65 -17.70
N TYR A 47 -25.35 -6.82 -18.14
CA TYR A 47 -24.00 -6.97 -18.72
C TYR A 47 -23.80 -6.14 -20.00
N GLY A 48 -24.87 -5.91 -20.78
CA GLY A 48 -24.85 -5.18 -22.03
C GLY A 48 -24.93 -3.66 -21.91
N ASP A 49 -24.98 -3.10 -20.69
CA ASP A 49 -25.28 -1.68 -20.48
C ASP A 49 -24.04 -0.79 -20.35
N LEU A 50 -22.89 -1.39 -19.98
CA LEU A 50 -21.63 -0.67 -19.84
C LEU A 50 -20.79 -0.79 -21.12
N SER A 51 -20.22 0.32 -21.60
CA SER A 51 -19.36 0.28 -22.79
C SER A 51 -18.10 -0.54 -22.58
N CYS A 52 -17.54 -0.54 -21.36
CA CYS A 52 -16.46 -1.47 -21.04
C CYS A 52 -16.88 -2.93 -21.25
N CYS A 53 -18.14 -3.31 -21.01
CA CYS A 53 -18.68 -4.67 -21.20
C CYS A 53 -19.08 -5.00 -22.65
N GLY A 54 -18.82 -4.11 -23.60
CA GLY A 54 -19.11 -4.33 -25.02
C GLY A 54 -20.36 -3.63 -25.52
N ALA A 55 -21.01 -2.78 -24.71
CA ALA A 55 -22.08 -1.92 -25.20
C ALA A 55 -21.52 -0.95 -26.26
N THR A 56 -22.12 -0.92 -27.45
CA THR A 56 -21.68 -0.06 -28.58
C THR A 56 -22.53 1.21 -28.72
N THR A 57 -23.75 1.19 -28.20
CA THR A 57 -24.71 2.31 -28.32
C THR A 57 -24.61 3.29 -27.16
N VAL A 58 -24.32 2.80 -25.94
CA VAL A 58 -24.25 3.61 -24.72
C VAL A 58 -22.80 3.99 -24.44
N ARG A 59 -22.57 5.24 -24.03
CA ARG A 59 -21.25 5.72 -23.62
C ARG A 59 -21.22 5.87 -22.09
N THR A 60 -20.35 5.13 -21.42
CA THR A 60 -20.18 5.19 -19.95
C THR A 60 -18.76 5.63 -19.57
N PRO A 61 -18.32 6.86 -19.92
CA PRO A 61 -16.90 7.26 -19.82
C PRO A 61 -16.34 7.23 -18.39
N HIS A 62 -17.17 7.47 -17.37
CA HIS A 62 -16.75 7.40 -15.96
C HIS A 62 -16.60 5.95 -15.48
N ALA A 63 -17.56 5.07 -15.81
CA ALA A 63 -17.45 3.65 -15.51
C ALA A 63 -16.28 3.00 -16.27
N ASP A 64 -16.06 3.40 -17.52
CA ASP A 64 -14.93 2.95 -18.33
C ASP A 64 -13.60 3.37 -17.72
N ARG A 65 -13.51 4.59 -17.17
CA ARG A 65 -12.31 5.04 -16.45
C ARG A 65 -12.07 4.20 -15.20
N LEU A 66 -13.10 3.96 -14.41
CA LEU A 66 -13.02 3.12 -13.21
C LEU A 66 -12.58 1.69 -13.56
N ALA A 67 -13.10 1.11 -14.64
CA ALA A 67 -12.70 -0.22 -15.10
C ALA A 67 -11.25 -0.28 -15.62
N ARG A 68 -10.75 0.77 -16.28
CA ARG A 68 -9.35 0.83 -16.75
C ARG A 68 -8.34 1.07 -15.63
N GLU A 69 -8.70 1.87 -14.63
CA GLU A 69 -7.82 2.22 -13.51
C GLU A 69 -7.91 1.20 -12.36
N GLY A 70 -8.93 0.34 -12.38
CA GLY A 70 -9.20 -0.67 -11.37
C GLY A 70 -9.07 -2.10 -11.89
N VAL A 71 -9.90 -2.97 -11.33
CA VAL A 71 -10.02 -4.39 -11.71
C VAL A 71 -11.43 -4.62 -12.24
N ARG A 72 -11.54 -5.47 -13.26
CA ARG A 72 -12.80 -5.82 -13.93
C ARG A 72 -12.80 -7.29 -14.31
#